data_AF-A0A9D4PQ40-F1
#
_entry.id   AF-A0A9D4PQ40-F1
#
_cell.length_a   1.000
_cell.length_b   1.000
_cell.length_c   1.000
_cell.angle_alpha   90.00
_cell.angle_beta   90.00
_cell.angle_gamma   90.00
#
_symmetry.space_group_name_H-M   'P 1'
#
loop_
_entity.id
_entity.type
_entity.pdbx_description
1 polymer ?
#
loop_
_entity_poly.entity_id
_entity_poly.type
_entity_poly.pdbx_seq_one_letter_code
_entity_poly.pdbx_strand_id
1 'polypeptide(L)'
;MKDAQASKAPQVLLTPRPPPELKSNPLSRLPSYTYHIVGRPKTPIDLTRTSPGDLQTALLKAASLPDLDPANRDQIRIHPRKNTFTVSVATANRAIAYQRITSVLLEDDRQIEVHMYAPPPDDAIRGISFYAHTFPTDEETLKDLQDSNPDYQIPT
;
A
#
# COMPACT_ATOMS: atom_id res chain seq x y z
N MET A 1 -29.71 -7.80 -63.48
CA MET A 1 -28.85 -8.85 -62.88
C MET A 1 -27.41 -8.40 -63.06
N LYS A 2 -26.56 -8.10 -62.08
CA LYS A 2 -26.59 -8.14 -60.61
C LYS A 2 -25.74 -6.95 -60.12
N ASP A 3 -26.25 -6.18 -59.18
CA ASP A 3 -25.47 -5.17 -58.46
C ASP A 3 -24.50 -5.86 -57.50
N ALA A 4 -23.20 -5.57 -57.64
CA ALA A 4 -22.19 -6.00 -56.69
C ALA A 4 -22.02 -4.92 -55.61
N GLN A 5 -22.68 -5.12 -54.46
CA GLN A 5 -22.38 -4.41 -53.23
C GLN A 5 -21.00 -4.86 -52.71
N ALA A 6 -20.00 -3.99 -52.81
CA ALA A 6 -18.75 -4.15 -52.08
C ALA A 6 -18.91 -3.53 -50.68
N SER A 7 -18.92 -4.41 -49.68
CA SER A 7 -19.02 -4.15 -48.25
C SER A 7 -17.98 -3.13 -47.76
N LYS A 8 -18.43 -2.02 -47.16
CA LYS A 8 -17.56 -1.13 -46.38
C LYS A 8 -17.26 -1.80 -45.04
N ALA A 9 -16.01 -2.19 -44.82
CA ALA A 9 -15.54 -2.67 -43.52
C ALA A 9 -15.74 -1.58 -42.44
N PRO A 10 -16.12 -1.96 -41.20
CA PRO A 10 -16.28 -1.01 -40.11
C PRO A 10 -14.92 -0.38 -39.76
N GLN A 11 -14.86 0.95 -39.78
CA GLN A 11 -13.70 1.69 -39.27
C GLN A 11 -13.64 1.48 -37.75
N VAL A 12 -12.65 0.71 -37.30
CA VAL A 12 -12.34 0.57 -35.88
C VAL A 12 -11.83 1.93 -35.40
N LEU A 13 -12.63 2.63 -34.61
CA LEU A 13 -12.27 3.88 -33.96
C LEU A 13 -11.12 3.58 -32.99
N LEU A 14 -9.88 3.84 -33.43
CA LEU A 14 -8.70 3.71 -32.58
C LEU A 14 -8.77 4.80 -31.50
N THR A 15 -9.28 4.45 -30.33
CA THR A 15 -9.15 5.31 -29.16
C THR A 15 -7.65 5.48 -28.86
N PRO A 16 -7.16 6.72 -28.67
CA PRO A 16 -5.77 6.93 -28.32
C PRO A 16 -5.48 6.18 -27.02
N ARG A 17 -4.36 5.45 -26.97
CA ARG A 17 -3.92 4.78 -25.75
C ARG A 17 -3.89 5.81 -24.61
N PRO A 18 -4.43 5.47 -23.42
CA PRO A 18 -4.31 6.34 -22.27
C PRO A 18 -2.83 6.65 -22.02
N PRO A 19 -2.49 7.87 -21.58
CA PRO A 19 -1.11 8.24 -21.32
C PRO A 19 -0.51 7.24 -20.31
N PRO A 20 0.77 6.86 -20.48
CA PRO A 20 1.43 5.99 -19.52
C PRO A 20 1.32 6.63 -18.13
N GLU A 21 0.75 5.90 -17.18
CA GLU A 21 0.71 6.32 -15.79
C GLU A 21 2.12 6.75 -15.38
N LEU A 22 2.22 7.94 -14.77
CA LEU A 22 3.46 8.46 -14.19
C LEU A 22 4.08 7.34 -13.34
N LYS A 23 5.13 6.70 -13.87
CA LYS A 23 5.93 5.73 -13.13
C LYS A 23 6.35 6.46 -11.87
N SER A 24 5.77 6.07 -10.74
CA SER A 24 6.17 6.58 -9.44
C SER A 24 7.68 6.43 -9.35
N ASN A 25 8.36 7.50 -8.92
CA ASN A 25 9.82 7.47 -8.76
C ASN A 25 10.20 6.18 -8.03
N PRO A 26 11.22 5.44 -8.52
CA PRO A 26 11.59 4.17 -7.94
C PRO A 26 11.82 4.38 -6.44
N LEU A 27 11.05 3.67 -5.64
CA LEU A 27 11.16 3.70 -4.19
C LEU A 27 12.62 3.37 -3.83
N SER A 28 13.29 4.26 -3.08
CA SER A 28 14.65 3.99 -2.59
C SER A 28 14.68 2.64 -1.89
N ARG A 29 15.70 1.82 -2.23
CA ARG A 29 15.87 0.48 -1.64
C ARG A 29 16.12 0.60 -0.15
N LEU A 30 15.60 -0.37 0.61
CA LEU A 30 15.89 -0.48 2.03
C LEU A 30 17.23 -1.22 2.23
N PRO A 31 17.92 -1.05 3.37
CA PRO A 31 19.18 -1.73 3.64
C PRO A 31 18.99 -3.26 3.69
N SER A 32 19.68 -3.98 2.82
CA SER A 32 19.52 -5.44 2.64
C SER A 32 19.98 -6.28 3.83
N TYR A 33 20.74 -5.71 4.77
CA TYR A 33 21.23 -6.37 5.99
C TYR A 33 20.32 -6.12 7.21
N THR A 34 19.14 -5.56 7.01
CA THR A 34 18.17 -5.28 8.08
C THR A 34 16.95 -6.21 7.98
N TYR A 35 16.31 -6.46 9.10
CA TYR A 35 15.03 -7.18 9.14
C TYR A 35 13.91 -6.19 8.85
N HIS A 36 13.02 -6.55 7.93
CA HIS A 36 11.87 -5.72 7.58
C HIS A 36 10.59 -6.35 8.10
N ILE A 37 9.81 -5.57 8.85
CA ILE A 37 8.48 -5.96 9.33
C ILE A 37 7.47 -5.00 8.73
N VAL A 38 6.45 -5.55 8.07
CA VAL A 38 5.36 -4.78 7.50
C VAL A 38 4.20 -4.75 8.48
N GLY A 39 3.72 -3.55 8.80
CA GLY A 39 2.49 -3.33 9.54
C GLY A 39 1.36 -2.91 8.63
N ARG A 40 0.22 -3.59 8.77
CA ARG A 40 -1.01 -3.30 8.06
C ARG A 40 -2.14 -3.02 9.05
N PRO A 41 -2.69 -1.80 9.10
CA PRO A 41 -3.92 -1.52 9.81
C PRO A 41 -5.05 -2.42 9.33
N LYS A 42 -5.81 -3.01 10.24
CA LYS A 42 -6.98 -3.85 9.90
C LYS A 42 -8.13 -3.03 9.33
N THR A 43 -8.28 -1.81 9.81
CA THR A 43 -9.21 -0.82 9.29
C THR A 43 -8.46 0.19 8.41
N PRO A 44 -9.06 0.68 7.32
CA PRO A 44 -8.50 1.79 6.56
C PRO A 44 -8.27 2.99 7.48
N ILE A 45 -7.03 3.44 7.56
CA ILE A 45 -6.67 4.67 8.26
C ILE A 45 -5.94 5.58 7.31
N ASP A 46 -6.13 6.88 7.49
CA ASP A 46 -5.36 7.85 6.74
C ASP A 46 -3.94 7.95 7.32
N LEU A 47 -3.03 7.17 6.74
CA LEU A 47 -1.60 7.19 7.06
C LEU A 47 -0.89 8.45 6.56
N THR A 48 -1.52 9.30 5.74
CA THR A 48 -0.88 10.57 5.31
C THR A 48 -0.77 11.57 6.46
N ARG A 49 -1.62 11.42 7.48
CA ARG A 49 -1.67 12.26 8.68
C ARG A 49 -0.73 11.80 9.79
N THR A 50 -0.04 10.68 9.61
CA THR A 50 0.85 10.11 10.61
C THR A 50 2.30 10.36 10.22
N SER A 51 3.07 11.01 11.07
CA SER A 51 4.51 11.18 10.81
C SER A 51 5.25 9.86 11.06
N PRO A 52 6.36 9.58 10.34
CA PRO A 52 7.21 8.44 10.67
C PRO A 52 7.75 8.46 12.11
N GLY A 53 7.95 9.64 12.69
CA GLY A 53 8.41 9.82 14.07
C GLY A 53 7.32 9.44 15.09
N ASP A 54 6.09 9.88 14.87
CA ASP A 54 4.97 9.59 15.77
C ASP A 54 4.69 8.08 15.77
N LEU A 55 4.71 7.48 14.56
CA LEU A 55 4.55 6.05 14.39
C LEU A 55 5.71 5.28 15.05
N GLN A 56 6.94 5.81 15.00
CA GLN A 56 8.08 5.23 15.69
C GLN A 56 7.90 5.20 17.20
N THR A 57 7.57 6.33 17.80
CA THR A 57 7.31 6.43 19.23
C THR A 57 6.20 5.48 19.66
N ALA A 58 5.10 5.46 18.90
CA ALA A 58 3.96 4.58 19.18
C ALA A 58 4.32 3.10 19.08
N LEU A 59 5.08 2.69 18.07
CA LEU A 59 5.51 1.30 17.88
C LEU A 59 6.54 0.87 18.94
N LEU A 60 7.47 1.74 19.33
CA LEU A 60 8.42 1.47 20.42
C LEU A 60 7.68 1.22 21.73
N LYS A 61 6.69 2.07 22.05
CA LYS A 61 5.84 1.92 23.22
C LYS A 61 5.04 0.61 23.17
N ALA A 62 4.44 0.27 22.04
CA ALA A 62 3.68 -0.97 21.87
C ALA A 62 4.56 -2.23 21.96
N ALA A 63 5.81 -2.16 21.50
CA ALA A 63 6.78 -3.26 21.59
C ALA A 63 7.51 -3.34 22.95
N SER A 64 7.30 -2.38 23.86
CA SER A 64 8.08 -2.21 25.08
C SER A 64 9.59 -2.18 24.82
N LEU A 65 10.00 -1.50 23.73
CA LEU A 65 11.39 -1.38 23.32
C LEU A 65 11.94 0.00 23.68
N PRO A 66 13.22 0.09 24.09
CA PRO A 66 13.88 1.37 24.22
C PRO A 66 14.10 1.99 22.82
N ASP A 67 14.07 3.32 22.79
CA ASP A 67 14.57 4.09 21.66
C ASP A 67 16.10 3.93 21.57
N LEU A 68 16.62 4.07 20.35
CA LEU A 68 18.03 3.90 20.05
C LEU A 68 18.63 5.24 19.60
N ASP A 69 19.95 5.35 19.70
CA ASP A 69 20.68 6.48 19.15
C ASP A 69 20.34 6.71 17.68
N PRO A 70 20.33 7.96 17.17
CA PRO A 70 19.94 8.27 15.80
C PRO A 70 20.68 7.45 14.72
N ALA A 71 21.92 7.05 14.98
CA ALA A 71 22.72 6.24 14.07
C ALA A 71 22.26 4.77 13.96
N ASN A 72 21.61 4.25 15.01
CA ASN A 72 21.14 2.86 15.12
C ASN A 72 19.62 2.75 15.15
N ARG A 73 18.93 3.87 14.97
CA ARG A 73 17.49 3.98 15.10
C ARG A 73 16.80 3.17 14.00
N ASP A 74 15.70 2.51 14.38
CA ASP A 74 14.89 1.76 13.44
C ASP A 74 14.31 2.70 12.37
N GLN A 75 14.30 2.23 11.12
CA GLN A 75 13.83 3.03 10.00
C GLN A 75 12.38 2.72 9.70
N ILE A 76 11.54 3.76 9.71
CA ILE A 76 10.12 3.63 9.39
C ILE A 76 9.85 4.25 8.03
N ARG A 77 9.15 3.49 7.20
CA ARG A 77 8.65 3.94 5.92
C ARG A 77 7.14 3.77 5.86
N ILE A 78 6.44 4.86 5.62
CA ILE A 78 4.98 4.85 5.43
C ILE A 78 4.69 4.70 3.94
N HIS A 79 3.71 3.86 3.60
CA HIS A 79 3.23 3.64 2.24
C HIS A 79 1.73 4.00 2.19
N PRO A 80 1.38 5.29 2.06
CA PRO A 80 -0.01 5.75 2.19
C PRO A 80 -0.94 5.09 1.16
N ARG A 81 -0.49 4.97 -0.09
CA ARG A 81 -1.28 4.34 -1.18
C ARG A 81 -1.61 2.86 -0.93
N LYS A 82 -0.82 2.17 -0.11
CA LYS A 82 -1.04 0.76 0.22
C LYS A 82 -1.70 0.57 1.59
N ASN A 83 -1.92 1.67 2.31
CA ASN A 83 -2.29 1.68 3.73
C ASN A 83 -1.40 0.70 4.54
N THR A 84 -0.08 0.77 4.35
CA THR A 84 0.89 -0.02 5.10
C THR A 84 2.06 0.84 5.56
N PHE A 85 2.83 0.31 6.50
CA PHE A 85 4.13 0.84 6.87
C PHE A 85 5.14 -0.30 7.01
N THR A 86 6.42 0.02 6.85
CA THR A 86 7.53 -0.93 6.99
C THR A 86 8.47 -0.41 8.06
N VAL A 87 8.83 -1.28 9.00
CA VAL A 87 9.84 -1.04 10.04
C VAL A 87 11.08 -1.86 9.68
N SER A 88 12.22 -1.21 9.51
CA SER A 88 13.50 -1.85 9.21
C SER A 88 14.40 -1.76 10.44
N VAL A 89 14.86 -2.90 10.93
CA VAL A 89 15.55 -3.01 12.22
C VAL A 89 16.85 -3.82 12.08
N ALA A 90 17.83 -3.50 12.91
CA ALA A 90 19.15 -4.14 12.84
C ALA A 90 19.17 -5.57 13.43
N THR A 91 18.26 -5.91 14.34
CA THR A 91 18.32 -7.18 15.08
C THR A 91 17.05 -8.00 15.01
N ALA A 92 17.21 -9.32 14.99
CA ALA A 92 16.09 -10.27 14.97
C ALA A 92 15.18 -10.11 16.20
N ASN A 93 15.73 -9.85 17.38
CA ASN A 93 14.95 -9.68 18.60
C ASN A 93 13.98 -8.50 18.52
N ARG A 94 14.42 -7.36 17.96
CA ARG A 94 13.53 -6.21 17.71
C ARG A 94 12.49 -6.55 16.65
N ALA A 95 12.87 -7.26 15.59
CA ALA A 95 11.94 -7.68 14.54
C ALA A 95 10.81 -8.56 15.11
N ILE A 96 11.16 -9.52 15.99
CA ILE A 96 10.19 -10.38 16.68
C ILE A 96 9.28 -9.56 17.60
N ALA A 97 9.82 -8.58 18.31
CA ALA A 97 9.01 -7.71 19.17
C ALA A 97 7.99 -6.90 18.35
N TYR A 98 8.40 -6.32 17.23
CA TYR A 98 7.48 -5.62 16.32
C TYR A 98 6.45 -6.56 15.69
N GLN A 99 6.83 -7.79 15.33
CA GLN A 99 5.91 -8.77 14.76
C GLN A 99 4.77 -9.17 15.72
N ARG A 100 4.99 -9.07 17.03
CA ARG A 100 3.98 -9.40 18.05
C ARG A 100 2.98 -8.29 18.32
N ILE A 101 3.19 -7.09 17.77
CA ILE A 101 2.26 -5.97 17.95
C ILE A 101 0.94 -6.29 17.25
N THR A 102 -0.16 -6.16 17.98
CA THR A 102 -1.52 -6.31 17.46
C THR A 102 -2.31 -5.01 17.46
N SER A 103 -1.89 -4.01 18.24
CA SER A 103 -2.46 -2.67 18.22
C SER A 103 -1.42 -1.61 18.57
N VAL A 104 -1.62 -0.39 18.07
CA VAL A 104 -0.74 0.76 18.25
C VAL A 104 -1.60 1.95 18.67
N LEU A 105 -1.16 2.69 19.68
CA LEU A 105 -1.78 3.95 20.10
C LEU A 105 -0.97 5.12 19.54
N LEU A 106 -1.55 5.86 18.60
CA LEU A 106 -0.93 7.04 18.01
C LEU A 106 -1.02 8.24 18.96
N GLU A 107 -0.24 9.30 18.71
CA GLU A 107 -0.21 10.49 19.58
C GLU A 107 -1.53 11.27 19.65
N ASP A 108 -2.39 11.12 18.64
CA ASP A 108 -3.72 11.73 18.60
C ASP A 108 -4.81 10.84 19.22
N ASP A 109 -4.42 9.98 20.16
CA ASP A 109 -5.27 9.03 20.90
C ASP A 109 -6.02 8.00 20.02
N ARG A 110 -5.67 7.91 18.73
CA ARG A 110 -6.22 6.87 17.86
C ARG A 110 -5.53 5.54 18.13
N GLN A 111 -6.30 4.57 18.62
CA GLN A 111 -5.87 3.18 18.66
C GLN A 111 -6.16 2.50 17.32
N ILE A 112 -5.12 1.92 16.71
CA ILE A 112 -5.20 1.21 15.45
C ILE A 112 -4.89 -0.27 15.70
N GLU A 113 -5.76 -1.17 15.25
CA GLU A 113 -5.43 -2.59 15.18
C GLU A 113 -4.55 -2.85 13.96
N VAL A 114 -3.45 -3.58 14.15
CA VAL A 114 -2.48 -3.85 13.09
C VAL A 114 -2.20 -5.35 12.98
N HIS A 115 -1.96 -5.79 11.76
CA HIS A 115 -1.38 -7.09 11.46
C HIS A 115 0.07 -6.89 11.03
N MET A 116 1.00 -7.44 11.80
CA MET A 116 2.44 -7.30 11.59
C MET A 116 3.01 -8.61 11.03
N TYR A 117 3.78 -8.55 9.95
CA TYR A 117 4.39 -9.74 9.35
C TYR A 117 5.74 -9.45 8.71
N ALA A 118 6.58 -10.49 8.63
CA ALA A 118 7.82 -10.44 7.86
C ALA A 118 7.50 -10.79 6.39
N PRO A 119 7.76 -9.91 5.42
CA PRO A 119 7.59 -10.21 4.00
C PRO A 119 8.72 -11.13 3.49
N PRO A 120 8.55 -11.77 2.32
CA PRO A 120 9.63 -12.51 1.66
C PRO A 120 10.88 -11.63 1.41
N PRO A 121 12.10 -12.21 1.38
CA PRO A 121 13.35 -11.45 1.28
C PRO A 121 13.44 -10.49 0.09
N ASP A 122 12.99 -10.91 -1.10
CA ASP A 122 13.04 -10.09 -2.31
C ASP A 122 12.11 -8.87 -2.25
N ASP A 123 10.97 -9.01 -1.58
CA ASP A 123 9.97 -7.96 -1.38
C ASP A 123 10.43 -6.95 -0.31
N ALA A 124 11.06 -7.49 0.74
CA ALA A 124 11.65 -6.75 1.84
C ALA A 124 12.71 -5.74 1.35
N ILE A 125 13.64 -6.20 0.50
CA ILE A 125 14.75 -5.38 -0.05
C ILE A 125 14.23 -4.22 -0.91
N ARG A 126 13.15 -4.46 -1.66
CA ARG A 126 12.58 -3.43 -2.56
C ARG A 126 11.65 -2.47 -1.82
N GLY A 127 11.35 -2.71 -0.54
CA GLY A 127 10.28 -2.01 0.18
C GLY A 127 8.93 -2.18 -0.52
N ILE A 128 8.75 -3.27 -1.26
CA ILE A 128 7.53 -3.59 -1.98
C ILE A 128 6.69 -4.46 -1.07
N SER A 129 5.75 -3.87 -0.34
CA SER A 129 4.72 -4.64 0.34
C SER A 129 3.75 -5.20 -0.72
N PHE A 130 3.75 -6.52 -0.92
CA PHE A 130 2.66 -7.23 -1.62
C PHE A 130 1.55 -7.58 -0.63
N TYR A 131 0.32 -7.74 -1.15
CA TYR A 131 -0.96 -7.81 -0.43
C TYR A 131 -1.49 -6.48 0.11
N ALA A 132 -1.71 -5.52 -0.79
CA ALA A 132 -2.92 -4.71 -0.68
C ALA A 132 -4.03 -5.47 -1.40
N HIS A 133 -5.13 -5.79 -0.72
CA HIS A 133 -6.39 -5.60 -1.43
C HIS A 133 -6.43 -4.09 -1.59
N THR A 134 -6.08 -3.60 -2.77
CA THR A 134 -6.61 -2.32 -3.22
C THR A 134 -8.11 -2.50 -3.10
N PHE A 135 -8.69 -1.90 -2.06
CA PHE A 135 -10.12 -1.69 -2.09
C PHE A 135 -10.34 -0.82 -3.33
N PRO A 136 -11.12 -1.28 -4.31
CA PRO A 136 -11.44 -0.42 -5.44
C PRO A 136 -12.00 0.88 -4.87
N THR A 137 -11.50 1.99 -5.36
CA THR A 137 -12.10 3.31 -5.09
C THR A 137 -13.58 3.27 -5.48
N ASP A 138 -14.39 4.20 -4.97
CA ASP A 138 -15.81 4.27 -5.36
C ASP A 138 -15.94 4.41 -6.89
N GLU A 139 -15.01 5.11 -7.54
CA GLU A 139 -14.92 5.22 -9.00
C GLU A 139 -14.57 3.89 -9.69
N GLU A 140 -13.59 3.14 -9.19
CA GLU A 140 -13.24 1.81 -9.72
C GLU A 140 -14.36 0.80 -9.50
N THR A 141 -15.03 0.87 -8.35
CA THR A 141 -16.18 0.02 -7.99
C THR A 141 -17.37 0.32 -8.89
N LEU A 142 -17.66 1.60 -9.11
CA LEU A 142 -18.73 2.06 -9.99
C LEU A 142 -18.46 1.66 -11.44
N LYS A 143 -17.20 1.77 -11.89
CA LYS A 143 -16.79 1.36 -13.23
C LYS A 143 -16.94 -0.15 -13.41
N ASP A 144 -16.50 -0.96 -12.46
CA ASP A 144 -16.67 -2.42 -12.50
C ASP A 144 -18.17 -2.80 -12.50
N LEU A 145 -19.00 -2.07 -11.76
CA LEU A 145 -20.46 -2.22 -11.76
C LEU A 145 -21.09 -1.89 -13.11
N GLN A 146 -20.65 -0.83 -13.78
CA GLN A 146 -21.10 -0.44 -15.11
C GLN A 146 -20.61 -1.39 -16.20
N ASP A 147 -19.37 -1.86 -16.11
CA ASP A 147 -18.77 -2.83 -17.04
C ASP A 147 -19.47 -4.20 -16.92
N SER A 148 -19.92 -4.57 -15.72
CA SER A 148 -20.63 -5.83 -15.45
C SER A 148 -22.14 -5.73 -15.67
N ASN A 149 -22.71 -4.53 -15.57
CA ASN A 149 -24.14 -4.25 -15.76
C ASN A 149 -24.29 -2.95 -16.58
N PRO A 150 -24.31 -3.04 -17.92
CA PRO A 150 -24.34 -1.86 -18.79
C PRO A 150 -25.61 -1.00 -18.64
N ASP A 151 -26.67 -1.53 -18.01
CA ASP A 151 -27.91 -0.82 -17.72
C ASP A 151 -27.90 -0.11 -16.35
N TYR A 152 -26.82 -0.21 -15.58
CA TYR A 152 -26.71 0.43 -14.27
C TYR A 152 -26.54 1.94 -14.41
N GLN A 153 -27.61 2.68 -14.16
CA GLN A 153 -27.60 4.14 -14.06
C GLN A 153 -27.57 4.56 -12.58
N ILE A 154 -26.69 5.51 -12.26
CA ILE A 154 -26.64 6.09 -10.91
C ILE A 154 -27.95 6.84 -10.68
N PRO A 155 -28.72 6.52 -9.61
CA PRO A 155 -29.88 7.31 -9.28
C PRO A 155 -29.45 8.73 -8.89
N THR A 156 -29.85 9.71 -9.70
CA THR A 156 -29.75 11.15 -9.40
C THR A 156 -30.69 11.57 -8.29
#